data_AF-A0A0D0FY76-F1
#
_entry.id   AF-A0A0D0FY76-F1
#
_cell.length_a   1.000
_cell.length_b   1.000
_cell.length_c   1.000
_cell.angle_alpha   90.00
_cell.angle_beta   90.00
_cell.angle_gamma   90.00
#
_symmetry.space_group_name_H-M   'P 1'
#
loop_
_entity.id
_entity.type
_entity.pdbx_description
1 polymer ?
#
loop_
_entity_poly.entity_id
_entity_poly.type
_entity_poly.pdbx_seq_one_letter_code
_entity_poly.pdbx_strand_id
1 'polypeptide(L)'
;MSTLADVFLPAALGAAMQETLYWWQLRFKLNQKKYQDQMRSPIYWALVLVMIFGSASGTVVWFGDHAGAARDYLVFGAAFPLIFKHAADAASDARRKLGPKSETRWGIVETYLQMR
;
A
#
# COMPACT_ATOMS: atom_id res chain seq x y z
N MET A 1 -1.67 27.86 15.04
CA MET A 1 -2.64 26.93 14.43
C MET A 1 -2.06 26.52 13.10
N SER A 2 -1.76 25.23 12.91
CA SER A 2 -1.35 24.70 11.61
C SER A 2 -2.54 24.79 10.68
N THR A 3 -2.38 25.38 9.50
CA THR A 3 -3.46 25.44 8.51
C THR A 3 -3.65 24.08 7.85
N LEU A 4 -4.82 23.84 7.27
CA LEU A 4 -5.08 22.63 6.47
C LEU A 4 -4.00 22.41 5.39
N ALA A 5 -3.51 23.49 4.79
CA ALA A 5 -2.44 23.45 3.79
C ALA A 5 -1.09 22.97 4.38
N ASP A 6 -0.78 23.33 5.63
CA ASP A 6 0.46 22.94 6.32
C ASP A 6 0.55 21.45 6.61
N VAL A 7 -0.59 20.75 6.68
CA VAL A 7 -0.66 19.30 6.84
C VAL A 7 -0.77 18.61 5.49
N PHE A 8 -1.66 19.11 4.63
CA PHE A 8 -2.02 18.44 3.39
C PHE A 8 -0.89 18.45 2.37
N LEU A 9 -0.22 19.60 2.17
CA LEU A 9 0.83 19.72 1.14
C LEU A 9 2.05 18.84 1.47
N PRO A 10 2.61 18.85 2.70
CA PRO A 10 3.73 17.98 3.01
C PRO A 10 3.35 16.50 2.96
N ALA A 11 2.13 16.13 3.38
CA ALA A 11 1.65 14.75 3.30
C ALA A 11 1.49 14.25 1.85
N ALA A 12 0.88 15.07 0.99
CA ALA A 12 0.77 14.78 -0.45
C ALA A 12 2.16 14.67 -1.10
N LEU A 13 3.08 15.56 -0.74
CA LEU A 13 4.46 15.53 -1.21
C LEU A 13 5.16 14.24 -0.79
N GLY A 14 5.03 13.83 0.48
CA GLY A 14 5.58 12.57 0.98
C GLY A 14 5.08 11.35 0.21
N ALA A 15 3.78 11.28 -0.04
CA ALA A 15 3.17 10.20 -0.83
C ALA A 15 3.67 10.21 -2.30
N ALA A 16 3.75 11.39 -2.93
CA ALA A 16 4.28 11.53 -4.29
C ALA A 16 5.77 11.16 -4.39
N MET A 17 6.56 11.50 -3.38
CA MET A 17 7.98 11.11 -3.30
C MET A 17 8.14 9.59 -3.22
N GLN A 18 7.30 8.90 -2.44
CA GLN A 18 7.33 7.44 -2.34
C GLN A 18 7.07 6.77 -3.69
N GLU A 19 6.09 7.24 -4.45
CA GLU A 19 5.80 6.75 -5.80
C GLU A 19 6.96 7.06 -6.78
N THR A 20 7.51 8.27 -6.73
CA THR A 20 8.65 8.66 -7.58
C THR A 20 9.89 7.81 -7.29
N LEU A 21 10.16 7.52 -6.02
CA LEU A 21 11.26 6.66 -5.60
C LEU A 21 11.06 5.21 -6.05
N TYR A 22 9.82 4.71 -6.00
CA TYR A 22 9.48 3.38 -6.52
C TYR A 22 9.86 3.28 -8.01
N TRP A 23 9.44 4.24 -8.83
CA TRP A 23 9.81 4.27 -10.26
C TRP A 23 11.30 4.48 -10.51
N TRP A 24 11.95 5.30 -9.70
CA TRP A 24 13.40 5.49 -9.77
C TRP A 24 14.17 4.21 -9.51
N GLN A 25 13.75 3.40 -8.53
CA GLN A 25 14.38 2.10 -8.27
C GLN A 25 14.07 1.09 -9.38
N LEU A 26 12.87 1.16 -9.95
CA LEU A 26 12.42 0.25 -11.00
C LEU A 26 13.25 0.40 -12.28
N ARG A 27 13.76 1.60 -12.58
CA ARG A 27 14.60 1.87 -13.77
C ARG A 27 15.87 1.02 -13.82
N PHE A 28 16.37 0.58 -12.67
CA PHE A 28 17.55 -0.29 -12.58
C PHE A 28 17.21 -1.79 -12.78
N LYS A 29 15.92 -2.14 -12.85
CA LYS A 29 15.42 -3.52 -12.99
C LYS A 29 14.59 -3.71 -14.29
N LEU A 30 14.51 -2.67 -15.12
CA LEU A 30 13.52 -2.49 -16.17
C LEU A 30 13.95 -3.17 -17.49
N ASN A 31 13.95 -4.51 -17.50
CA ASN A 31 13.98 -5.30 -18.74
C ASN A 31 12.70 -6.14 -18.93
N GLN A 32 11.62 -5.76 -18.24
CA GLN A 32 10.34 -6.48 -18.30
C GLN A 32 9.22 -5.62 -18.89
N LYS A 33 8.64 -6.11 -20.00
CA LYS A 33 7.52 -5.50 -20.75
C LYS A 33 6.37 -5.01 -19.87
N LYS A 34 6.05 -5.76 -18.81
CA LYS A 34 5.00 -5.44 -17.83
C LYS A 34 5.10 -4.02 -17.25
N TYR A 35 6.30 -3.54 -16.93
CA TYR A 35 6.48 -2.23 -16.31
C TYR A 35 6.34 -1.09 -17.33
N GLN A 36 6.73 -1.32 -18.58
CA GLN A 36 6.51 -0.36 -19.66
C GLN A 36 5.01 -0.18 -19.93
N ASP A 37 4.24 -1.26 -19.88
CA ASP A 37 2.79 -1.23 -20.03
C ASP A 37 2.13 -0.45 -18.87
N GLN A 38 2.62 -0.62 -17.64
CA GLN A 38 2.14 0.14 -16.48
C GLN A 38 2.45 1.64 -16.58
N MET A 39 3.65 2.03 -17.02
CA MET A 39 4.01 3.45 -17.19
C MET A 39 3.11 4.18 -18.19
N ARG A 40 2.63 3.47 -19.22
CA ARG A 40 1.74 4.01 -20.25
C ARG A 40 0.26 3.97 -19.88
N SER A 41 -0.10 3.30 -18.78
CA SER A 41 -1.49 3.11 -18.40
C SER A 41 -2.05 4.36 -17.70
N PRO A 42 -3.05 5.05 -18.27
CA PRO A 42 -3.67 6.20 -17.61
C PRO A 42 -4.43 5.80 -16.33
N ILE A 43 -4.96 4.57 -16.29
CA ILE A 43 -5.66 4.03 -15.10
C ILE A 43 -4.69 3.90 -13.93
N TYR A 44 -3.46 3.47 -14.19
CA TYR A 44 -2.43 3.38 -13.15
C TYR A 44 -2.19 4.76 -12.50
N TRP A 45 -2.01 5.79 -13.32
CA TRP A 45 -1.76 7.14 -12.81
C TRP A 45 -2.96 7.74 -12.08
N ALA A 46 -4.18 7.42 -12.50
CA ALA A 46 -5.39 7.80 -11.77
C ALA A 46 -5.41 7.18 -10.36
N LEU A 47 -5.05 5.90 -10.22
CA LEU A 47 -4.95 5.23 -8.92
C LEU A 47 -3.85 5.83 -8.04
N VAL A 48 -2.71 6.18 -8.62
CA VAL A 48 -1.62 6.88 -7.92
C VAL A 48 -2.10 8.22 -7.37
N LEU A 49 -2.80 9.03 -8.17
CA LEU A 49 -3.34 10.31 -7.72
C LEU A 49 -4.34 10.12 -6.57
N VAL A 50 -5.25 9.15 -6.70
CA VAL A 50 -6.19 8.80 -5.63
C VAL A 50 -5.44 8.40 -4.36
N MET A 51 -4.35 7.65 -4.46
CA MET A 51 -3.52 7.31 -3.30
C MET A 51 -2.85 8.54 -2.68
N ILE A 52 -2.29 9.44 -3.48
CA ILE A 52 -1.63 10.66 -2.98
C ILE A 52 -2.63 11.53 -2.23
N PHE A 53 -3.77 11.83 -2.85
CA PHE A 53 -4.81 12.65 -2.24
C PHE A 53 -5.50 11.94 -1.06
N GLY A 54 -5.69 10.63 -1.15
CA GLY A 54 -6.21 9.80 -0.05
C GLY A 54 -5.27 9.80 1.15
N SER A 55 -3.97 9.68 0.93
CA SER A 55 -2.95 9.73 1.99
C SER A 55 -2.91 11.10 2.67
N ALA A 56 -2.94 12.18 1.87
CA ALA A 56 -2.95 13.55 2.39
C ALA A 56 -4.22 13.84 3.20
N SER A 57 -5.39 13.43 2.68
CA SER A 57 -6.68 13.55 3.38
C SER A 57 -6.71 12.72 4.67
N GLY A 58 -6.20 11.49 4.62
CA GLY A 58 -6.07 10.62 5.80
C GLY A 58 -5.16 11.23 6.87
N THR A 59 -4.07 11.90 6.46
CA THR A 59 -3.16 12.60 7.38
C THR A 59 -3.85 13.78 8.05
N VAL A 60 -4.62 14.57 7.29
CA VAL A 60 -5.43 15.67 7.85
C VAL A 60 -6.42 15.16 8.90
N VAL A 61 -7.15 14.09 8.59
CA VAL A 61 -8.12 13.49 9.53
C VAL A 61 -7.42 12.92 10.77
N TRP A 62 -6.26 12.30 10.59
CA TRP A 62 -5.51 11.66 11.68
C TRP A 62 -4.92 12.65 12.67
N PHE A 63 -4.29 13.72 12.16
CA PHE A 63 -3.65 14.71 13.01
C PHE A 63 -4.63 15.75 13.55
N GLY A 64 -5.76 16.01 12.88
CA GLY A 64 -6.78 16.95 13.36
C GLY A 64 -6.18 18.30 13.74
N ASP A 65 -6.42 18.74 14.98
CA ASP A 65 -5.89 20.01 15.52
C ASP A 65 -4.46 19.90 16.10
N HIS A 66 -3.82 18.72 16.03
CA HIS A 66 -2.46 18.55 16.55
C HIS A 66 -1.45 19.26 15.66
N ALA A 67 -0.87 20.33 16.19
CA ALA A 67 0.23 21.03 15.55
C ALA A 67 1.53 20.22 15.66
N GLY A 68 1.95 19.64 14.53
CA GLY A 68 3.22 18.97 14.34
C GLY A 68 4.09 19.73 13.33
N ALA A 69 5.36 19.33 13.19
CA ALA A 69 6.23 19.92 12.20
C ALA A 69 5.85 19.40 10.80
N ALA A 70 6.03 20.22 9.76
CA ALA A 70 5.80 19.83 8.36
C ALA A 70 6.53 18.52 7.97
N ARG A 71 7.69 18.27 8.58
CA ARG A 71 8.46 17.03 8.43
C ARG A 71 7.66 15.79 8.85
N ASP A 72 6.90 15.88 9.94
CA ASP A 72 6.17 14.74 10.48
C ASP A 72 5.04 14.33 9.54
N TYR A 73 4.32 15.31 8.99
CA TYR A 73 3.28 15.08 7.99
C TYR A 73 3.85 14.52 6.68
N LEU A 74 5.04 14.97 6.26
CA LEU A 74 5.74 14.42 5.10
C LEU A 74 6.13 12.96 5.29
N VAL A 75 6.74 12.63 6.44
CA VAL A 75 7.13 11.26 6.76
C VAL A 75 5.90 10.35 6.86
N PHE A 76 4.83 10.83 7.49
CA PHE A 76 3.59 10.08 7.60
C PHE A 76 2.95 9.85 6.23
N GLY A 77 2.87 10.87 5.38
CA GLY A 77 2.36 10.75 4.01
C GLY A 77 3.17 9.75 3.17
N ALA A 78 4.50 9.73 3.32
CA ALA A 78 5.36 8.75 2.64
C ALA A 78 5.19 7.32 3.17
N ALA A 79 4.88 7.15 4.47
CA ALA A 79 4.63 5.85 5.09
C ALA A 79 3.20 5.34 4.86
N PHE A 80 2.25 6.22 4.54
CA PHE A 80 0.83 5.89 4.39
C PHE A 80 0.55 4.73 3.41
N PRO A 81 1.20 4.64 2.23
CA PRO A 81 1.05 3.51 1.32
C PRO A 81 1.36 2.15 1.96
N LEU A 82 2.42 2.08 2.78
CA LEU A 82 2.82 0.86 3.48
C LEU A 82 1.81 0.50 4.58
N ILE A 83 1.40 1.49 5.37
CA ILE A 83 0.40 1.32 6.42
C ILE A 83 -0.92 0.85 5.83
N PHE A 84 -1.38 1.50 4.75
CA PHE A 84 -2.59 1.13 4.04
C PHE A 84 -2.52 -0.29 3.49
N LYS A 85 -1.40 -0.67 2.89
CA LYS A 85 -1.18 -2.04 2.41
C LYS A 85 -1.32 -3.06 3.55
N HIS A 86 -0.65 -2.82 4.69
CA HIS A 86 -0.76 -3.71 5.84
C HIS A 86 -2.18 -3.78 6.41
N ALA A 87 -2.90 -2.66 6.47
CA ALA A 87 -4.29 -2.62 6.90
C ALA A 87 -5.20 -3.40 5.93
N ALA A 88 -5.00 -3.24 4.63
CA ALA A 88 -5.73 -3.96 3.59
C ALA A 88 -5.43 -5.47 3.62
N ASP A 89 -4.16 -5.85 3.82
CA ASP A 89 -3.76 -7.25 3.96
C ASP A 89 -4.40 -7.87 5.22
N ALA A 90 -4.38 -7.17 6.36
CA ALA A 90 -5.04 -7.64 7.59
C ALA A 90 -6.56 -7.78 7.42
N ALA A 91 -7.21 -6.84 6.75
CA ALA A 91 -8.64 -6.91 6.43
C ALA A 91 -8.97 -8.04 5.43
N SER A 92 -8.05 -8.31 4.50
CA SER A 92 -8.17 -9.39 3.51
C SER A 92 -7.93 -10.77 4.13
N ASP A 93 -6.97 -10.89 5.04
CA ASP A 93 -6.68 -12.11 5.79
C ASP A 93 -7.81 -12.46 6.78
N ALA A 94 -8.47 -11.45 7.36
CA ALA A 94 -9.71 -11.65 8.10
C ALA A 94 -10.81 -12.27 7.21
N ARG A 95 -10.85 -11.94 5.92
CA ARG A 95 -11.78 -12.55 4.94
C ARG A 95 -11.30 -13.91 4.40
N ARG A 96 -9.99 -14.17 4.36
CA ARG A 96 -9.42 -15.46 3.90
C ARG A 96 -9.55 -16.62 4.89
N LYS A 97 -9.90 -16.36 6.17
CA LYS A 97 -10.19 -17.42 7.15
C LYS A 97 -11.49 -18.20 6.89
N LEU A 98 -12.20 -17.95 5.79
CA LEU A 98 -13.39 -18.69 5.36
C LEU A 98 -13.12 -19.73 4.24
N GLY A 99 -11.86 -20.00 3.88
CA GLY A 99 -11.51 -21.17 3.09
C GLY A 99 -11.42 -22.41 3.98
N PRO A 100 -11.86 -23.60 3.54
CA PRO A 100 -11.77 -24.81 4.35
C PRO A 100 -10.31 -24.98 4.78
N LYS A 101 -10.11 -25.16 6.10
CA LYS A 101 -8.80 -25.53 6.66
C LYS A 101 -8.32 -26.68 5.79
N SER A 102 -7.26 -26.45 5.01
CA SER A 102 -6.65 -27.48 4.20
C SER A 102 -6.39 -28.65 5.12
N GLU A 103 -7.18 -29.70 4.92
CA GLU A 103 -7.02 -30.96 5.60
C GLU A 103 -5.57 -31.35 5.43
N THR A 104 -4.93 -31.47 6.57
CA THR A 104 -3.62 -31.99 6.84
C THR A 104 -3.13 -32.89 5.70
N ARG A 105 -2.05 -32.48 5.02
CA ARG A 105 -1.32 -33.24 3.98
C ARG A 105 -0.95 -34.69 4.35
N TRP A 106 -1.20 -35.11 5.60
CA TRP A 106 -0.98 -36.45 6.13
C TRP A 106 -2.15 -37.43 5.87
N GLY A 107 -3.40 -36.96 5.72
CA GLY A 107 -4.54 -37.86 5.48
C GLY A 107 -4.52 -38.54 4.10
N ILE A 108 -3.93 -37.88 3.10
CA ILE A 108 -3.76 -38.46 1.76
C ILE A 108 -2.74 -39.59 1.80
N VAL A 109 -1.68 -39.47 2.60
CA VAL A 109 -0.63 -40.51 2.72
C VAL A 109 -1.18 -41.78 3.40
N GLU A 110 -2.01 -41.64 4.43
CA GLU A 110 -2.64 -42.80 5.09
C GLU A 110 -3.61 -43.55 4.17
N THR A 111 -4.37 -42.83 3.33
CA THR A 111 -5.32 -43.45 2.39
C THR A 111 -4.61 -44.32 1.35
N TYR A 112 -3.42 -43.93 0.87
CA TYR A 112 -2.65 -44.73 -0.08
C TYR A 112 -1.94 -45.93 0.58
N LEU A 113 -1.63 -45.86 1.87
CA LEU A 113 -0.97 -46.95 2.61
C LEU A 113 -1.94 -48.06 3.02
N GLN A 114 -3.24 -47.76 3.16
CA GLN A 114 -4.27 -48.79 3.49
C GLN A 114 -4.78 -49.57 2.27
N MET A 115 -4.49 -49.13 1.04
CA MET A 115 -4.87 -49.84 -0.19
C MET A 115 -3.79 -50.83 -0.69
N ARG A 116 -2.77 -51.12 0.13
CA ARG A 116 -1.70 -52.07 -0.17
C ARG A 116 -1.67 -53.19 0.85
#